data_AF-A0A7W8G6L1-F1
#
_entry.id   AF-A0A7W8G6L1-F1
#
_cell.length_a   1.000
_cell.length_b   1.000
_cell.length_c   1.000
_cell.angle_alpha   90.00
_cell.angle_beta   90.00
_cell.angle_gamma   90.00
#
_symmetry.space_group_name_H-M   'P 1'
#
loop_
_entity.id
_entity.type
_entity.pdbx_description
1 polymer ?
#
loop_
_entity_poly.entity_id
_entity_poly.type
_entity_poly.pdbx_seq_one_letter_code
_entity_poly.pdbx_strand_id
1 'polypeptide(L)'
;MIDMDSLMKGQDYSELKDSYILFICKRDPFKDEREKHYGLSCYTFKNTCSENPAVNLNDKSLKVIYNASAYNEEKDEKVKAFLHFIHTNEPGKDDFTNRLSALVEQIKDNEKFRRDYAAMNLHDRDITRAAKQEGANEKAVENAITLVQKYNVSPESAAKDMNAPLDKVLESLSKSRL
;
A
#
# COMPACT_ATOMS: atom_id res chain seq x y z
N MET A 1 14.75 10.34 -15.71
CA MET A 1 14.48 11.43 -16.67
C MET A 1 14.09 10.75 -17.96
N ILE A 2 12.85 10.90 -18.43
CA ILE A 2 12.30 10.17 -19.60
C ILE A 2 13.14 10.40 -20.87
N ASP A 3 13.85 11.52 -20.93
CA ASP A 3 14.70 11.90 -22.06
C ASP A 3 15.98 11.05 -22.21
N MET A 4 16.47 10.41 -21.14
CA MET A 4 17.68 9.55 -21.19
C MET A 4 17.40 8.16 -21.76
N ASP A 5 16.17 7.65 -21.63
CA ASP A 5 15.82 6.30 -22.08
C ASP A 5 15.37 6.28 -23.55
N SER A 6 15.04 7.45 -24.14
CA SER A 6 14.61 7.55 -25.54
C SER A 6 15.72 7.87 -26.54
N LEU A 7 16.87 8.37 -26.09
CA LEU A 7 18.02 8.67 -26.95
C LEU A 7 19.10 7.60 -26.78
N MET A 8 19.17 6.66 -27.72
CA MET A 8 20.34 5.79 -27.82
C MET A 8 21.57 6.62 -28.16
N LYS A 9 22.72 6.26 -27.57
CA LYS A 9 24.01 6.97 -27.73
C LYS A 9 24.37 7.06 -29.22
N GLY A 10 24.21 8.25 -29.82
CA GLY A 10 24.55 8.51 -31.23
C GLY A 10 23.41 9.01 -32.13
N GLN A 11 22.17 9.16 -31.64
CA GLN A 11 21.08 9.76 -32.43
C GLN A 11 21.13 11.30 -32.43
N ASP A 12 20.77 11.90 -33.56
CA ASP A 12 20.65 13.35 -33.72
C ASP A 12 19.46 13.87 -32.91
N TYR A 13 19.63 15.00 -32.22
CA TYR A 13 18.58 15.64 -31.42
C TYR A 13 17.32 15.98 -32.24
N SER A 14 17.46 16.13 -33.56
CA SER A 14 16.36 16.34 -34.49
C SER A 14 15.39 15.14 -34.60
N GLU A 15 15.84 13.93 -34.25
CA GLU A 15 15.05 12.69 -34.27
C GLU A 15 14.25 12.44 -32.99
N LEU A 16 14.24 13.40 -32.04
CA LEU A 16 13.50 13.25 -30.79
C LEU A 16 12.02 12.90 -31.09
N LYS A 17 11.54 11.80 -30.51
CA LYS A 17 10.15 11.35 -30.66
C LYS A 17 9.23 12.25 -29.84
N ASP A 18 8.01 12.45 -30.34
CA ASP A 18 6.99 13.18 -29.59
C ASP A 18 6.76 12.50 -28.23
N SER A 19 6.91 13.26 -27.15
CA SER A 19 6.82 12.77 -25.78
C SER A 19 5.52 13.28 -25.15
N TYR A 20 4.59 12.36 -24.87
CA TYR A 20 3.31 12.68 -24.26
C TYR A 20 3.30 12.27 -22.79
N ILE A 21 3.11 13.24 -21.90
CA ILE A 21 2.89 12.99 -20.48
C ILE A 21 1.39 13.18 -20.21
N LEU A 22 0.73 12.10 -19.80
CA LEU A 22 -0.70 12.09 -19.51
C LEU A 22 -0.95 12.06 -18.01
N PHE A 23 -1.70 13.03 -17.50
CA PHE A 23 -2.23 13.01 -16.14
C PHE A 23 -3.75 12.89 -16.18
N ILE A 24 -4.31 12.01 -15.33
CA ILE A 24 -5.75 11.88 -15.13
C ILE A 24 -6.01 12.18 -13.66
N CYS A 25 -6.60 13.34 -13.38
CA CYS A 25 -6.80 13.86 -12.03
C CYS A 25 -8.26 13.73 -11.63
N LYS A 26 -8.53 13.13 -10.46
CA LYS A 26 -9.90 12.97 -9.94
C LYS A 26 -10.58 14.31 -9.60
N ARG A 27 -9.78 15.32 -9.24
CA ARG A 27 -10.18 16.70 -8.93
C ARG A 27 -9.34 17.65 -9.79
N ASP A 28 -9.82 18.89 -9.97
CA ASP A 28 -9.07 19.89 -10.72
C ASP A 28 -7.72 20.19 -10.03
N PRO A 29 -6.57 19.88 -10.68
CA PRO A 29 -5.25 20.12 -10.11
C PRO A 29 -4.86 21.61 -10.08
N PHE A 30 -5.60 22.48 -10.79
CA PHE A 30 -5.33 23.92 -10.88
C PHE A 30 -6.32 24.77 -10.09
N LYS A 31 -7.19 24.14 -9.30
CA LYS A 31 -8.11 24.85 -8.40
C LYS A 31 -7.31 25.44 -7.23
N ASP A 32 -7.28 26.77 -7.16
CA ASP A 32 -6.79 27.50 -5.99
C ASP A 32 -7.94 27.73 -5.00
N GLU A 33 -7.64 27.82 -3.70
CA GLU A 33 -8.57 28.22 -2.64
C GLU A 33 -9.11 29.64 -2.84
N ARG A 34 -8.44 30.45 -3.66
CA ARG A 34 -8.80 31.84 -4.00
C ARG A 34 -9.62 31.97 -5.31
N GLU A 35 -10.54 31.05 -5.56
CA GLU A 35 -11.58 31.14 -6.62
C GLU A 35 -11.10 30.97 -8.07
N LYS A 36 -9.83 30.62 -8.35
CA LYS A 36 -9.41 30.36 -9.73
C LYS A 36 -9.72 28.91 -10.09
N HIS A 37 -10.81 28.71 -10.84
CA HIS A 37 -11.20 27.45 -11.47
C HIS A 37 -11.41 27.71 -12.95
N TYR A 38 -10.68 27.00 -13.82
CA TYR A 38 -10.79 27.19 -15.27
C TYR A 38 -11.91 26.37 -15.90
N GLY A 39 -12.48 25.40 -15.16
CA GLY A 39 -13.62 24.60 -15.60
C GLY A 39 -13.31 23.62 -16.73
N LEU A 40 -12.04 23.43 -17.10
CA LEU A 40 -11.69 22.64 -18.27
C LEU A 40 -11.63 21.14 -17.92
N SER A 41 -12.18 20.30 -18.81
CA SER A 41 -12.01 18.85 -18.76
C SER A 41 -10.60 18.40 -19.13
N CYS A 42 -9.90 19.19 -19.96
CA CYS A 42 -8.58 18.87 -20.50
C CYS A 42 -7.71 20.13 -20.61
N TYR A 43 -6.52 20.06 -20.01
CA TYR A 43 -5.47 21.08 -20.14
C TYR A 43 -4.32 20.51 -20.97
N THR A 44 -3.84 21.28 -21.94
CA THR A 44 -2.67 20.90 -22.76
C THR A 44 -1.59 21.94 -22.61
N PHE A 45 -0.41 21.51 -22.16
CA PHE A 45 0.73 22.38 -21.94
C PHE A 45 1.89 22.01 -22.86
N LYS A 46 2.58 23.06 -23.33
CA LYS A 46 3.87 23.02 -24.02
C LYS A 46 4.86 23.87 -23.25
N ASN A 47 6.15 23.62 -23.42
CA ASN A 47 7.18 24.41 -22.76
C ASN A 47 7.40 25.74 -23.50
N THR A 48 7.09 26.85 -22.82
CA THR A 48 7.25 28.22 -23.31
C THR A 48 8.38 28.93 -22.56
N CYS A 49 9.04 29.90 -23.20
CA CYS A 49 10.04 30.76 -22.56
C CYS A 49 9.38 31.69 -21.54
N SER A 50 9.99 31.82 -20.36
CA SER A 50 9.49 32.65 -19.26
C SER A 50 9.62 34.15 -19.55
N GLU A 51 10.69 34.56 -20.23
CA GLU A 51 11.00 35.94 -20.57
C GLU A 51 10.16 36.41 -21.77
N ASN A 52 9.83 35.52 -22.69
CA ASN A 52 9.04 35.81 -23.87
C ASN A 52 8.09 34.65 -24.22
N PRO A 53 6.80 34.73 -23.84
CA PRO A 53 5.81 33.67 -24.09
C PRO A 53 5.55 33.35 -25.57
N ALA A 54 5.97 34.22 -26.51
CA ALA A 54 5.86 33.93 -27.94
C ALA A 54 6.90 32.89 -28.41
N VAL A 55 7.97 32.69 -27.63
CA VAL A 55 9.03 31.73 -27.93
C VAL A 55 8.70 30.38 -27.28
N ASN A 56 8.59 29.35 -28.12
CA ASN A 56 8.36 27.97 -27.69
C ASN A 56 9.65 27.16 -27.78
N LEU A 57 9.88 26.27 -26.81
CA LEU A 57 11.07 25.42 -26.82
C LEU A 57 11.04 24.37 -27.95
N ASN A 58 9.85 24.04 -28.46
CA ASN A 58 9.63 23.05 -29.53
C ASN A 58 10.33 21.71 -29.27
N ASP A 59 10.38 21.29 -28.00
CA ASP A 59 10.98 20.04 -27.52
C ASP A 59 10.14 18.78 -27.86
N LYS A 60 9.08 18.94 -28.67
CA LYS A 60 8.10 17.89 -28.98
C LYS A 60 7.48 17.22 -27.73
N SER A 61 7.56 17.86 -26.56
CA SER A 61 6.93 17.39 -25.33
C SER A 61 5.54 18.01 -25.19
N LEU A 62 4.54 17.16 -24.99
CA LEU A 62 3.17 17.57 -24.69
C LEU A 62 2.74 17.02 -23.34
N LYS A 63 2.23 17.89 -22.47
CA LYS A 63 1.66 17.49 -21.20
C LYS A 63 0.15 17.66 -21.28
N VAL A 64 -0.59 16.56 -21.25
CA VAL A 64 -2.06 16.53 -21.29
C VAL A 64 -2.58 16.15 -19.92
N ILE A 65 -3.43 16.98 -19.35
CA ILE A 65 -3.96 16.81 -17.99
C ILE A 65 -5.48 16.80 -18.08
N TYR A 66 -6.08 15.65 -17.80
CA TYR A 66 -7.52 15.51 -17.70
C TYR A 66 -7.99 15.78 -16.27
N ASN A 67 -9.02 16.63 -16.17
CA ASN A 67 -9.72 16.92 -14.92
C ASN A 67 -11.05 16.19 -14.91
N ALA A 68 -11.11 15.08 -14.18
CA ALA A 68 -12.30 14.27 -14.07
C ALA A 68 -13.47 15.00 -13.40
N SER A 69 -13.24 16.02 -12.58
CA SER A 69 -14.34 16.78 -11.96
C SER A 69 -15.10 17.69 -12.94
N ALA A 70 -14.49 18.03 -14.07
CA ALA A 70 -15.10 18.80 -15.16
C ALA A 70 -15.48 17.91 -16.35
N TYR A 71 -15.75 16.61 -16.13
CA TYR A 71 -16.07 15.65 -17.19
C TYR A 71 -17.23 16.10 -18.10
N ASN A 72 -18.16 16.90 -17.59
CA ASN A 72 -19.30 17.41 -18.37
C ASN A 72 -18.90 18.30 -19.56
N GLU A 73 -17.76 18.98 -19.45
CA GLU A 73 -17.22 19.87 -20.48
C GLU A 73 -16.44 19.12 -21.57
N GLU A 74 -16.22 17.82 -21.40
CA GLU A 74 -15.55 16.99 -22.39
C GLU A 74 -16.46 16.74 -23.60
N LYS A 75 -15.90 16.89 -24.81
CA LYS A 75 -16.63 16.77 -26.07
C LYS A 75 -16.66 15.33 -26.58
N ASP A 76 -15.60 14.57 -26.30
CA ASP A 76 -15.57 13.15 -26.65
C ASP A 76 -16.37 12.35 -25.63
N GLU A 77 -17.48 11.76 -26.06
CA GLU A 77 -18.39 10.99 -25.20
C GLU A 77 -17.71 9.79 -24.50
N LYS A 78 -16.71 9.16 -25.13
CA LYS A 78 -15.97 8.04 -24.51
C LYS A 78 -15.04 8.56 -23.42
N VAL A 79 -14.34 9.65 -23.68
CA VAL A 79 -13.46 10.28 -22.67
C VAL A 79 -14.30 10.83 -21.53
N LYS A 80 -15.43 11.47 -21.83
CA LYS A 80 -16.41 11.95 -20.86
C LYS A 80 -16.92 10.83 -19.95
N ALA A 81 -17.34 9.70 -20.51
CA ALA A 81 -17.80 8.55 -19.74
C ALA A 81 -16.68 7.97 -18.85
N PHE A 82 -15.46 7.88 -19.36
CA PHE A 82 -14.30 7.46 -18.58
C PHE A 82 -13.98 8.43 -17.43
N LEU A 83 -13.97 9.74 -17.69
CA LEU A 83 -13.74 10.76 -16.67
C LEU A 83 -14.85 10.77 -15.60
N HIS A 84 -16.12 10.60 -16.01
CA HIS A 84 -17.23 10.41 -15.09
C HIS A 84 -16.94 9.24 -14.14
N PHE A 85 -16.59 8.07 -14.67
CA PHE A 85 -16.26 6.90 -13.86
C PHE A 85 -15.11 7.18 -12.88
N ILE A 86 -14.03 7.85 -13.30
CA ILE A 86 -12.92 8.20 -12.40
C ILE A 86 -13.37 9.15 -11.29
N HIS A 87 -14.27 10.08 -11.59
CA HIS A 87 -14.76 11.07 -10.63
C HIS A 87 -15.73 10.45 -9.61
N THR A 88 -16.73 9.71 -10.06
CA THR A 88 -17.84 9.19 -9.23
C THR A 88 -17.57 7.77 -8.70
N ASN A 89 -16.66 7.02 -9.33
CA ASN A 89 -16.51 5.56 -9.21
C ASN A 89 -17.75 4.78 -9.70
N GLU A 90 -18.68 5.43 -10.42
CA GLU A 90 -19.89 4.79 -10.94
C GLU A 90 -19.75 4.56 -12.45
N PRO A 91 -20.01 3.32 -12.93
CA PRO A 91 -19.96 3.04 -14.35
C PRO A 91 -20.99 3.85 -15.12
N GLY A 92 -20.62 4.27 -16.32
CA GLY A 92 -21.53 4.91 -17.26
C GLY A 92 -22.42 3.89 -17.97
N LYS A 93 -23.10 4.36 -19.02
CA LYS A 93 -23.93 3.50 -19.88
C LYS A 93 -23.11 2.69 -20.91
N ASP A 94 -21.80 2.92 -20.98
CA ASP A 94 -20.92 2.31 -21.97
C ASP A 94 -20.30 1.00 -21.47
N ASP A 95 -19.99 0.11 -22.40
CA ASP A 95 -19.40 -1.21 -22.10
C ASP A 95 -18.01 -1.09 -21.42
N PHE A 96 -17.25 -0.06 -21.78
CA PHE A 96 -15.89 0.12 -21.29
C PHE A 96 -15.86 0.42 -19.79
N THR A 97 -16.66 1.38 -19.31
CA THR A 97 -16.72 1.71 -17.87
C THR A 97 -17.33 0.58 -17.05
N ASN A 98 -18.30 -0.17 -17.60
CA ASN A 98 -18.85 -1.36 -16.94
C ASN A 98 -17.81 -2.47 -16.78
N ARG A 99 -17.05 -2.78 -17.84
CA ARG A 99 -15.93 -3.72 -17.77
C ARG A 99 -14.87 -3.28 -16.78
N LEU A 100 -14.55 -1.98 -16.75
CA LEU A 100 -13.59 -1.41 -15.80
C LEU A 100 -14.07 -1.55 -14.36
N SER A 101 -15.34 -1.27 -14.09
CA SER A 101 -15.96 -1.44 -12.77
C SER A 101 -15.87 -2.90 -12.30
N ALA A 102 -16.20 -3.86 -13.16
CA ALA A 102 -16.10 -5.29 -12.83
C ALA A 102 -14.66 -5.71 -12.46
N LEU A 103 -13.66 -5.23 -13.22
CA LEU A 103 -12.25 -5.51 -12.94
C LEU A 103 -11.79 -4.89 -11.60
N VAL A 104 -12.23 -3.66 -11.31
CA VAL A 104 -11.92 -2.98 -10.04
C VAL A 104 -12.48 -3.76 -8.86
N GLU A 105 -13.73 -4.24 -8.94
CA GLU A 105 -14.33 -5.04 -7.87
C GLU A 105 -13.60 -6.38 -7.67
N GLN A 106 -13.23 -7.08 -8.75
CA GLN A 106 -12.42 -8.30 -8.65
C GLN A 106 -11.07 -8.08 -7.95
N ILE A 107 -10.39 -6.97 -8.22
CA ILE A 107 -9.12 -6.64 -7.60
C ILE A 107 -9.29 -6.30 -6.12
N LYS A 108 -10.33 -5.53 -5.76
CA LYS A 108 -10.65 -5.19 -4.37
C LYS A 108 -10.92 -6.44 -3.54
N ASP A 109 -11.71 -7.37 -4.08
CA ASP A 109 -11.99 -8.65 -3.40
C ASP A 109 -10.71 -9.44 -3.15
N ASN A 110 -9.82 -9.51 -4.16
CA ASN A 110 -8.53 -10.18 -4.01
C ASN A 110 -7.62 -9.48 -2.99
N GLU A 111 -7.60 -8.15 -2.96
CA GLU A 111 -6.82 -7.41 -1.95
C GLU A 111 -7.37 -7.62 -0.54
N LYS A 112 -8.69 -7.57 -0.36
CA LYS A 112 -9.34 -7.86 0.93
C LYS A 112 -9.03 -9.27 1.39
N PHE A 113 -9.18 -10.26 0.50
CA PHE A 113 -8.84 -11.65 0.80
C PHE A 113 -7.38 -11.83 1.22
N ARG A 114 -6.44 -11.17 0.51
CA ARG A 114 -5.01 -11.19 0.87
C ARG A 114 -4.74 -10.59 2.25
N ARG A 115 -5.43 -9.50 2.61
CA ARG A 115 -5.32 -8.87 3.93
C ARG A 115 -5.86 -9.79 5.03
N ASP A 116 -7.04 -10.37 4.84
CA ASP A 116 -7.67 -11.26 5.80
C ASP A 116 -6.79 -12.51 6.05
N TYR A 117 -6.27 -13.11 4.97
CA TYR A 117 -5.32 -14.22 5.06
C TYR A 117 -4.04 -13.84 5.82
N ALA A 118 -3.47 -12.65 5.55
CA ALA A 118 -2.27 -12.20 6.27
C ALA A 118 -2.53 -12.01 7.78
N ALA A 119 -3.70 -11.47 8.14
CA ALA A 119 -4.11 -11.30 9.53
C ALA A 119 -4.27 -12.66 10.24
N MET A 120 -4.92 -13.63 9.59
CA MET A 120 -5.05 -15.00 10.13
C MET A 120 -3.68 -15.66 10.37
N ASN A 121 -2.76 -15.56 9.42
CA ASN A 121 -1.42 -16.14 9.58
C ASN A 121 -0.62 -15.51 10.73
N LEU A 122 -0.79 -14.20 10.97
CA LEU A 122 -0.17 -13.53 12.11
C LEU A 122 -0.74 -14.06 13.43
N HIS A 123 -2.07 -14.17 13.51
CA HIS A 123 -2.74 -14.72 14.68
C HIS A 123 -2.30 -16.16 14.99
N ASP A 124 -2.24 -17.04 13.97
CA ASP A 124 -1.80 -18.42 14.13
C ASP A 124 -0.35 -18.52 14.59
N ARG A 125 0.52 -17.63 14.09
CA ARG A 125 1.92 -17.55 14.52
C ARG A 125 2.05 -17.09 15.97
N ASP A 126 1.26 -16.12 16.40
CA ASP A 126 1.25 -15.64 17.78
C ASP A 126 0.76 -16.72 18.75
N ILE A 127 -0.32 -17.44 18.40
CA ILE A 127 -0.80 -18.60 19.17
C ILE A 127 0.31 -19.66 19.26
N THR A 128 0.92 -20.02 18.13
CA THR A 128 1.98 -21.04 18.10
C THR A 128 3.19 -20.63 18.93
N ARG A 129 3.55 -19.34 18.91
CA ARG A 129 4.66 -18.80 19.71
C ARG A 129 4.33 -18.83 21.21
N ALA A 130 3.13 -18.41 21.59
CA ALA A 130 2.66 -18.46 22.97
C ALA A 130 2.66 -19.91 23.50
N ALA A 131 2.10 -20.85 22.73
CA ALA A 131 2.06 -22.27 23.09
C ALA A 131 3.47 -22.88 23.23
N LYS A 132 4.42 -22.53 22.35
CA LYS A 132 5.81 -22.97 22.47
C LYS A 132 6.50 -22.40 23.71
N GLN A 133 6.26 -21.12 24.02
CA GLN A 133 6.82 -20.48 25.21
C GLN A 133 6.24 -21.09 26.48
N GLU A 134 4.94 -21.35 26.50
CA GLU A 134 4.26 -22.00 27.62
C GLU A 134 4.78 -23.42 27.85
N GLY A 135 4.86 -24.25 26.80
CA GLY A 135 5.43 -25.59 26.91
C GLY A 135 6.91 -25.62 27.31
N ALA A 136 7.70 -24.61 26.92
CA ALA A 136 9.07 -24.46 27.40
C ALA A 136 9.13 -24.10 28.89
N ASN A 137 8.26 -23.19 29.34
CA ASN A 137 8.16 -22.81 30.74
C ASN A 137 7.68 -23.97 31.61
N GLU A 138 6.69 -24.74 31.15
CA GLU A 138 6.18 -25.93 31.85
C GLU A 138 7.29 -26.97 32.06
N LYS A 139 8.06 -27.29 31.01
CA LYS A 139 9.22 -28.19 31.12
C LYS A 139 10.30 -27.65 32.06
N ALA A 140 10.58 -26.35 32.02
CA ALA A 140 11.55 -25.72 32.91
C ALA A 140 11.11 -25.83 34.38
N VAL A 141 9.82 -25.61 34.65
CA VAL A 141 9.21 -25.76 35.98
C VAL A 141 9.28 -27.23 36.44
N GLU A 142 8.91 -28.19 35.59
CA GLU A 142 8.97 -29.63 35.90
C GLU A 142 10.39 -30.10 36.24
N ASN A 143 11.39 -29.65 35.46
CA ASN A 143 12.80 -29.94 35.72
C ASN A 143 13.27 -29.31 37.04
N ALA A 144 12.86 -28.07 37.33
CA ALA A 144 13.20 -27.40 38.58
C ALA A 144 12.60 -28.13 39.79
N ILE A 145 11.33 -28.57 39.71
CA ILE A 145 10.68 -29.37 40.74
C ILE A 145 11.44 -30.68 40.97
N THR A 146 11.88 -31.34 39.90
CA THR A 146 12.67 -32.58 39.97
C THR A 146 14.00 -32.34 40.71
N LEU A 147 14.68 -31.22 40.48
CA LEU A 147 15.90 -30.84 41.20
C LEU A 147 15.66 -30.64 42.70
N VAL A 148 14.55 -29.96 43.05
CA VAL A 148 14.18 -29.72 44.45
C VAL A 148 13.84 -31.02 45.16
N GLN A 149 12.99 -31.87 44.57
CA GLN A 149 12.48 -33.08 45.22
C GLN A 149 13.52 -34.20 45.30
N LYS A 150 14.31 -34.41 44.23
CA LYS A 150 15.22 -35.57 44.14
C LYS A 150 16.64 -35.27 44.61
N TYR A 151 17.10 -34.03 44.44
CA TYR A 151 18.47 -33.63 44.75
C TYR A 151 18.54 -32.60 45.89
N ASN A 152 17.40 -32.27 46.50
CA ASN A 152 17.29 -31.38 47.67
C ASN A 152 17.90 -29.99 47.46
N VAL A 153 17.86 -29.51 46.22
CA VAL A 153 18.28 -28.16 45.81
C VAL A 153 17.24 -27.15 46.29
N SER A 154 17.66 -25.93 46.69
CA SER A 154 16.69 -24.90 47.07
C SER A 154 15.81 -24.50 45.87
N PRO A 155 14.51 -24.22 46.07
CA PRO A 155 13.61 -23.81 44.99
C PRO A 155 14.11 -22.61 44.18
N GLU A 156 14.78 -21.66 44.84
CA GLU A 156 15.35 -20.47 44.21
C GLU A 156 16.51 -20.82 43.28
N SER A 157 17.37 -21.75 43.69
CA SER A 157 18.52 -22.18 42.89
C SER A 157 18.07 -23.04 41.70
N ALA A 158 17.13 -23.97 41.94
CA ALA A 158 16.57 -24.82 40.89
C ALA A 158 15.81 -24.03 39.81
N ALA A 159 15.02 -23.02 40.21
CA ALA A 159 14.33 -22.14 39.26
C ALA A 159 15.32 -21.32 38.42
N LYS A 160 16.38 -20.80 39.06
CA LYS A 160 17.44 -20.05 38.36
C LYS A 160 18.21 -20.93 37.37
N ASP A 161 18.60 -22.12 37.77
CA ASP A 161 19.40 -23.03 36.94
C ASP A 161 18.61 -23.55 35.72
N MET A 162 17.31 -23.81 35.90
CA MET A 162 16.42 -24.24 34.81
C MET A 162 15.79 -23.08 34.03
N ASN A 163 16.09 -21.83 34.41
CA ASN A 163 15.48 -20.63 33.85
C ASN A 163 13.93 -20.66 33.90
N ALA A 164 13.40 -21.20 35.00
CA ALA A 164 11.97 -21.35 35.25
C ALA A 164 11.43 -20.16 36.06
N PRO A 165 10.15 -19.78 35.89
CA PRO A 165 9.49 -18.81 36.75
C PRO A 165 9.39 -19.34 38.20
N LEU A 166 10.04 -18.67 39.15
CA LEU A 166 10.13 -19.10 40.56
C LEU A 166 8.75 -19.18 41.23
N ASP A 167 7.86 -18.25 40.92
CA ASP A 167 6.46 -18.23 41.34
C ASP A 167 5.73 -19.52 40.98
N LYS A 168 5.85 -19.98 39.73
CA LYS A 168 5.21 -21.24 39.28
C LYS A 168 5.82 -22.49 39.92
N VAL A 169 7.14 -22.49 40.16
CA VAL A 169 7.83 -23.59 40.85
C VAL A 169 7.32 -23.72 42.28
N LEU A 170 7.23 -22.61 43.01
CA LEU A 170 6.74 -22.58 44.39
C LEU A 170 5.26 -22.98 44.51
N GLU A 171 4.41 -22.53 43.57
CA GLU A 171 3.00 -22.92 43.52
C GLU A 171 2.82 -24.43 43.27
N SER A 172 3.64 -25.03 42.41
CA SER A 172 3.56 -26.46 42.10
C SER A 172 4.05 -27.33 43.27
N LEU A 173 5.09 -26.87 43.98
CA LEU A 173 5.62 -27.55 45.16
C LEU A 173 4.66 -27.49 46.36
N SER A 174 3.90 -26.40 46.51
CA SER A 174 2.91 -26.26 47.59
C SER A 174 1.69 -27.16 47.36
N LYS A 175 1.23 -27.31 46.11
CA LYS A 175 0.16 -28.26 45.74
C LYS A 175 0.55 -29.73 45.95
N SER A 176 1.84 -30.06 45.89
CA SER A 176 2.36 -31.43 46.05
C SER A 176 2.57 -31.85 47.51
N ARG A 177 2.35 -30.95 48.48
CA ARG A 177 2.51 -31.20 49.93
C ARG A 177 1.19 -31.44 50.68
N LEU A 178 0.06 -31.39 49.98
CA LEU A 178 -1.27 -31.80 50.45
C LEU A 178 -1.56 -33.24 50.02
#